data_AF-A0A1I7JLP0-F1
#
_entry.id   AF-A0A1I7JLP0-F1
#
_cell.length_a   1.000
_cell.length_b   1.000
_cell.length_c   1.000
_cell.angle_alpha   90.00
_cell.angle_beta   90.00
_cell.angle_gamma   90.00
#
_symmetry.space_group_name_H-M   'P 1'
#
loop_
_entity.id
_entity.type
_entity.pdbx_description
1 polymer ?
#
loop_
_entity_poly.entity_id
_entity_poly.type
_entity_poly.pdbx_seq_one_letter_code
_entity_poly.pdbx_strand_id
1 'polypeptide(L)'
;MNGVFPFIKNLHQDGDSAYSKYMGDAIFKVPTAAMLTKIVDGIDQLELGDEDTKGDLYEYLLSKVATAGTNGQFRTPRHIIDLMVKLTKPQPDDIIIDPAMGSAGFLISAQTYLRENHPDMFLDEKKRNHFNNDMFYGNDMDRTMLRIGAMNMLLHGVDNPNISYRDSLSEQNTDIENLY
;
A
#
# COMPACT_ATOMS: atom_id res chain seq x y z
N MET A 1 27.48 -6.49 -6.89
CA MET A 1 26.10 -6.52 -6.35
C MET A 1 26.02 -6.83 -4.84
N ASN A 2 27.13 -6.95 -4.08
CA ASN A 2 27.11 -7.39 -2.67
C ASN A 2 26.89 -6.27 -1.63
N GLY A 3 26.06 -5.26 -1.93
CA GLY A 3 25.84 -4.13 -1.00
C GLY A 3 24.46 -3.50 -1.09
N VAL A 4 23.87 -3.45 -2.29
CA VAL A 4 22.54 -2.86 -2.51
C VAL A 4 21.44 -3.66 -1.81
N PHE A 5 21.49 -5.00 -1.83
CA PHE A 5 20.44 -5.83 -1.24
C PHE A 5 20.40 -5.79 0.30
N PRO A 6 21.53 -5.90 1.02
CA PRO A 6 21.54 -5.62 2.46
C PRO A 6 21.18 -4.18 2.79
N PHE A 7 21.51 -3.21 1.94
CA PHE A 7 21.18 -1.80 2.13
C PHE A 7 19.67 -1.53 2.04
N ILE A 8 18.98 -2.05 1.01
CA ILE A 8 17.52 -1.89 0.86
C ILE A 8 16.77 -2.50 2.05
N LYS A 9 17.22 -3.65 2.56
CA LYS A 9 16.63 -4.28 3.75
C LYS A 9 16.77 -3.43 5.02
N ASN A 10 17.74 -2.52 5.05
CA ASN A 10 18.06 -1.66 6.20
C ASN A 10 17.82 -0.17 5.90
N LEU A 11 17.09 0.17 4.83
CA LEU A 11 16.92 1.54 4.36
C LEU A 11 16.09 2.40 5.34
N HIS A 12 15.21 1.77 6.11
CA HIS A 12 14.49 2.40 7.21
C HIS A 12 15.05 1.86 8.53
N GLN A 13 15.75 2.73 9.27
CA GLN A 13 16.49 2.39 10.48
C GLN A 13 15.63 1.83 11.63
N ASP A 14 14.30 1.93 11.54
CA ASP A 14 13.41 1.50 12.62
C ASP A 14 12.90 0.06 12.49
N GLY A 15 13.08 -0.63 11.36
CA GLY A 15 12.72 -2.06 11.20
C GLY A 15 11.23 -2.42 11.34
N ASP A 16 10.40 -1.55 11.92
CA ASP A 16 9.01 -1.79 12.30
C ASP A 16 7.98 -1.30 11.27
N SER A 17 8.41 -0.58 10.22
CA SER A 17 7.46 -0.14 9.17
C SER A 17 6.91 -1.33 8.38
N ALA A 18 5.63 -1.26 8.00
CA ALA A 18 4.98 -2.31 7.22
C ALA A 18 5.74 -2.63 5.92
N TYR A 19 6.33 -1.60 5.29
CA TYR A 19 7.19 -1.76 4.12
C TYR A 19 8.40 -2.66 4.41
N SER A 20 9.19 -2.35 5.45
CA SER A 20 10.37 -3.15 5.83
C SER A 20 10.00 -4.60 6.16
N LYS A 21 8.90 -4.79 6.89
CA LYS A 21 8.37 -6.11 7.25
C LYS A 21 8.01 -6.96 6.02
N TYR A 22 7.29 -6.39 5.05
CA TYR A 22 6.84 -7.16 3.88
C TYR A 22 7.89 -7.26 2.77
N MET A 23 8.78 -6.28 2.65
CA MET A 23 9.88 -6.30 1.67
C MET A 23 11.12 -7.06 2.15
N GLY A 24 11.26 -7.38 3.45
CA GLY A 24 12.39 -8.12 4.00
C GLY A 24 12.65 -9.49 3.33
N ASP A 25 11.58 -10.15 2.89
CA ASP A 25 11.60 -11.43 2.18
C ASP A 25 11.38 -11.28 0.66
N ALA A 26 11.53 -10.08 0.10
CA ALA A 26 11.40 -9.87 -1.34
C ALA A 26 12.56 -10.55 -2.09
N ILE A 27 12.22 -11.39 -3.06
CA ILE A 27 13.19 -12.07 -3.92
C ILE A 27 12.99 -11.54 -5.33
N PHE A 28 14.04 -10.92 -5.89
CA PHE A 28 14.04 -10.53 -7.29
C PHE A 28 14.14 -11.76 -8.17
N LYS A 29 13.04 -12.13 -8.83
CA LYS A 29 12.99 -13.21 -9.83
C LYS A 29 13.45 -12.72 -11.21
N VAL A 30 14.53 -11.93 -11.27
CA VAL A 30 15.08 -11.43 -12.53
C VAL A 30 16.16 -12.40 -13.02
N PRO A 31 15.98 -13.07 -14.18
CA PRO A 31 16.81 -14.23 -14.53
C PRO A 31 18.26 -13.90 -14.89
N THR A 32 18.55 -12.67 -15.35
CA THR A 32 19.88 -12.27 -15.82
C THR A 32 20.22 -10.83 -15.43
N ALA A 33 21.51 -10.55 -15.25
CA ALA A 33 22.00 -9.20 -14.98
C ALA A 33 21.67 -8.22 -16.12
N ALA A 34 21.66 -8.68 -17.37
CA ALA A 34 21.28 -7.87 -18.52
C ALA A 34 19.80 -7.45 -18.47
N MET A 35 18.90 -8.35 -18.04
CA MET A 35 17.50 -7.99 -17.81
C MET A 35 17.34 -7.01 -16.66
N LEU A 36 18.09 -7.20 -15.56
CA LEU A 36 18.05 -6.26 -14.44
C LEU A 36 18.50 -4.86 -14.88
N THR A 37 19.58 -4.77 -15.65
CA THR A 37 20.08 -3.49 -16.20
C THR A 37 19.01 -2.82 -17.05
N LYS A 38 18.39 -3.56 -17.98
CA LYS A 38 17.30 -3.02 -18.81
C LYS A 38 16.10 -2.53 -17.99
N ILE A 39 15.74 -3.23 -16.92
CA ILE A 39 14.64 -2.82 -16.03
C ILE A 39 15.01 -1.53 -15.31
N VAL A 40 16.22 -1.45 -14.74
CA VAL A 40 16.69 -0.26 -14.03
C VAL A 40 16.78 0.94 -14.97
N ASP A 41 17.43 0.79 -16.13
CA ASP A 41 17.56 1.87 -17.13
C ASP A 41 16.18 2.31 -17.65
N GLY A 42 15.25 1.36 -17.83
CA GLY A 42 13.89 1.66 -18.25
C GLY A 42 13.10 2.45 -17.21
N ILE A 43 13.29 2.16 -15.92
CA ILE A 43 12.68 2.92 -14.82
C ILE A 43 13.32 4.31 -14.68
N ASP A 44 14.66 4.41 -14.81
CA ASP A 44 15.40 5.67 -14.73
C ASP A 44 15.00 6.68 -15.81
N GLN A 45 14.58 6.18 -16.97
CA GLN A 45 14.06 7.01 -18.08
C GLN A 45 12.62 7.49 -17.88
N LEU A 46 11.90 6.97 -16.88
CA LEU A 46 10.55 7.45 -16.60
C LEU A 46 10.66 8.83 -15.95
N GLU A 47 10.10 9.84 -16.60
CA GLU A 47 9.86 11.14 -15.99
C GLU A 47 8.73 11.03 -14.96
N LEU A 48 9.08 10.46 -13.81
CA LEU A 48 8.19 10.33 -12.68
C LEU A 48 8.11 11.72 -12.03
N GLY A 49 6.96 12.38 -12.18
CA GLY A 49 6.69 13.69 -11.60
C GLY A 49 6.64 13.69 -10.07
N ASP A 50 5.63 14.35 -9.52
CA ASP A 50 5.37 14.34 -8.08
C ASP A 50 4.94 12.95 -7.56
N GLU A 51 4.75 12.84 -6.25
CA GLU A 51 4.33 11.60 -5.58
C GLU A 51 2.99 11.09 -6.12
N ASP A 52 2.03 11.99 -6.36
CA ASP A 52 0.71 11.65 -6.93
C ASP A 52 0.85 10.97 -8.30
N THR A 53 1.70 11.52 -9.18
CA THR A 53 1.97 10.95 -10.51
C THR A 53 2.54 9.52 -10.43
N LYS A 54 3.37 9.23 -9.41
CA LYS A 54 3.96 7.90 -9.21
C LYS A 54 2.92 6.89 -8.73
N GLY A 55 2.06 7.28 -7.79
CA GLY A 55 0.93 6.48 -7.32
C GLY A 55 -0.01 6.09 -8.46
N ASP A 56 -0.42 7.08 -9.26
CA ASP A 56 -1.31 6.89 -10.40
C ASP A 56 -0.73 5.95 -11.46
N LEU A 57 0.56 6.10 -11.79
CA LEU A 57 1.23 5.21 -12.73
C LEU A 57 1.28 3.78 -12.19
N TYR A 58 1.59 3.61 -10.91
CA TYR A 58 1.63 2.30 -10.26
C TYR A 58 0.26 1.61 -10.32
N GLU A 59 -0.81 2.34 -9.98
CA GLU A 59 -2.19 1.86 -10.08
C GLU A 59 -2.61 1.51 -11.50
N TYR A 60 -2.24 2.35 -12.48
CA TYR A 60 -2.47 2.06 -13.89
C TYR A 60 -1.81 0.74 -14.31
N LEU A 61 -0.54 0.53 -13.96
CA LEU A 61 0.18 -0.70 -14.26
C LEU A 61 -0.48 -1.92 -13.60
N LEU A 62 -0.89 -1.80 -12.33
CA LEU A 62 -1.63 -2.86 -11.63
C LEU A 62 -2.93 -3.22 -12.35
N SER A 63 -3.68 -2.22 -12.85
CA SER A 63 -4.91 -2.45 -13.61
C SER A 63 -4.66 -3.26 -14.90
N LYS A 64 -3.53 -3.02 -15.58
CA LYS A 64 -3.16 -3.75 -16.80
C LYS A 64 -2.70 -5.17 -16.50
N VAL A 65 -1.93 -5.37 -15.44
CA VAL A 65 -1.49 -6.71 -15.00
C VAL A 65 -2.69 -7.55 -14.56
N ALA A 66 -3.65 -6.97 -13.84
CA ALA A 66 -4.86 -7.67 -13.44
C ALA A 66 -5.72 -8.13 -14.64
N THR A 67 -5.73 -7.34 -15.72
CA THR A 67 -6.44 -7.69 -16.95
C THR A 67 -5.71 -8.80 -17.73
N ALA A 68 -4.40 -8.93 -17.58
CA ALA A 68 -3.55 -9.86 -18.31
C ALA A 68 -3.40 -11.25 -17.65
N GLY A 69 -3.89 -11.44 -16.42
CA GLY A 69 -3.65 -12.65 -15.62
C GLY A 69 -4.92 -13.27 -15.03
N THR A 70 -5.29 -14.43 -15.56
CA THR A 70 -6.19 -15.42 -14.94
C THR A 70 -5.58 -15.96 -13.64
N ASN A 71 -5.98 -15.42 -12.49
CA ASN A 71 -5.70 -16.02 -11.18
C ASN A 71 -6.87 -15.91 -10.19
N GLY A 72 -8.11 -15.78 -10.68
CA GLY A 72 -9.33 -15.95 -9.87
C GLY A 72 -9.58 -14.97 -8.72
N GLN A 73 -8.64 -14.07 -8.42
CA GLN A 73 -8.80 -13.00 -7.45
C GLN A 73 -9.54 -11.84 -8.12
N PHE A 74 -10.80 -11.65 -7.74
CA PHE A 74 -11.64 -10.56 -8.25
C PHE A 74 -11.15 -9.23 -7.67
N ARG A 75 -10.75 -8.30 -8.54
CA ARG A 75 -10.52 -6.91 -8.16
C ARG A 75 -11.81 -6.12 -8.24
N THR A 76 -12.08 -5.31 -7.20
CA THR A 76 -13.19 -4.37 -7.22
C THR A 76 -12.91 -3.25 -8.23
N PRO A 77 -13.82 -2.98 -9.19
CA PRO A 77 -13.65 -1.88 -10.13
C PRO A 77 -13.55 -0.53 -9.41
N ARG A 78 -12.65 0.35 -9.87
CA ARG A 78 -12.32 1.63 -9.22
C ARG A 78 -13.55 2.51 -8.93
N HIS A 79 -14.45 2.65 -9.90
CA HIS A 79 -15.66 3.45 -9.74
C HIS A 79 -16.61 2.93 -8.64
N ILE A 80 -16.60 1.63 -8.34
CA ILE A 80 -17.38 1.06 -7.24
C ILE A 80 -16.75 1.42 -5.90
N ILE A 81 -15.43 1.29 -5.80
CA ILE A 81 -14.66 1.69 -4.61
C ILE A 81 -14.94 3.16 -4.28
N ASP A 82 -14.77 4.05 -5.27
CA ASP A 82 -14.92 5.50 -5.06
C ASP A 82 -16.34 5.87 -4.68
N LEU A 83 -17.35 5.21 -5.27
CA LEU A 83 -18.74 5.39 -4.89
C LEU A 83 -18.95 5.00 -3.42
N MET A 84 -18.46 3.83 -3.00
CA MET A 84 -18.63 3.35 -1.63
C MET A 84 -17.96 4.29 -0.63
N VAL A 85 -16.72 4.73 -0.88
CA VAL A 85 -16.01 5.67 -0.01
C VAL A 85 -16.75 7.00 0.09
N LYS A 86 -17.23 7.56 -1.02
CA LYS A 86 -18.00 8.81 -1.03
C LYS A 86 -19.31 8.71 -0.27
N LEU A 87 -19.92 7.52 -0.20
CA LEU A 87 -21.11 7.27 0.60
C LEU A 87 -20.79 7.16 2.09
N THR A 88 -19.67 6.51 2.44
CA THR A 88 -19.22 6.35 3.83
C THR A 88 -18.74 7.68 4.44
N LYS A 89 -18.13 8.56 3.64
CA LYS A 89 -17.62 9.88 4.07
C LYS A 89 -16.66 9.82 5.27
N PRO A 90 -15.51 9.12 5.13
CA PRO A 90 -14.55 8.98 6.22
C PRO A 90 -14.10 10.35 6.75
N GLN A 91 -13.88 10.43 8.06
CA GLN A 91 -13.50 11.63 8.79
C GLN A 91 -12.04 11.56 9.27
N PRO A 92 -11.38 12.72 9.52
CA PRO A 92 -9.98 12.76 9.93
C PRO A 92 -9.64 12.01 11.22
N ASP A 93 -10.62 11.73 12.08
CA ASP A 93 -10.42 11.04 13.37
C ASP A 93 -10.82 9.55 13.30
N ASP A 94 -11.25 9.07 12.13
CA ASP A 94 -11.68 7.69 11.94
C ASP A 94 -10.49 6.72 11.89
N ILE A 95 -10.77 5.45 12.22
CA ILE A 95 -9.92 4.31 11.91
C ILE A 95 -10.58 3.51 10.79
N ILE A 96 -9.83 3.25 9.72
CA ILE A 96 -10.32 2.65 8.49
C ILE A 96 -9.64 1.29 8.31
N ILE A 97 -10.46 0.24 8.19
CA ILE A 97 -9.98 -1.13 7.99
C ILE A 97 -10.53 -1.73 6.70
N ASP A 98 -9.65 -2.37 5.94
CA ASP A 98 -10.01 -3.29 4.86
C ASP A 98 -9.50 -4.71 5.20
N PRO A 99 -10.40 -5.65 5.57
CA PRO A 99 -10.01 -6.99 5.97
C PRO A 99 -9.60 -7.90 4.80
N ALA A 100 -9.82 -7.47 3.55
CA ALA A 100 -9.43 -8.21 2.35
C ALA A 100 -8.82 -7.25 1.34
N MET A 101 -7.75 -6.58 1.78
CA MET A 101 -7.28 -5.33 1.17
C MET A 101 -6.76 -5.49 -0.27
N GLY A 102 -6.29 -6.67 -0.67
CA GLY A 102 -5.66 -6.88 -1.96
C GLY A 102 -4.54 -5.86 -2.18
N SER A 103 -4.66 -5.03 -3.22
CA SER A 103 -3.73 -3.93 -3.49
C SER A 103 -4.04 -2.61 -2.75
N ALA A 104 -4.79 -2.65 -1.65
CA ALA A 104 -5.22 -1.48 -0.87
C ALA A 104 -6.22 -0.55 -1.57
N GLY A 105 -7.03 -1.04 -2.50
CA GLY A 105 -7.89 -0.20 -3.36
C GLY A 105 -8.83 0.74 -2.59
N PHE A 106 -9.51 0.23 -1.55
CA PHE A 106 -10.39 1.03 -0.69
C PHE A 106 -9.62 2.02 0.18
N LEU A 107 -8.49 1.61 0.73
CA LEU A 107 -7.69 2.47 1.61
C LEU A 107 -7.12 3.67 0.85
N ILE A 108 -6.66 3.47 -0.40
CA ILE A 108 -6.23 4.57 -1.28
C ILE A 108 -7.39 5.53 -1.59
N SER A 109 -8.56 5.00 -1.95
CA SER A 109 -9.72 5.86 -2.25
C SER A 109 -10.18 6.65 -1.01
N ALA A 110 -10.13 6.04 0.19
CA ALA A 110 -10.40 6.73 1.45
C ALA A 110 -9.36 7.81 1.75
N GLN A 111 -8.08 7.53 1.55
CA GLN A 111 -7.00 8.49 1.66
C GLN A 111 -7.22 9.69 0.73
N THR A 112 -7.59 9.45 -0.53
CA THR A 112 -7.82 10.51 -1.52
C THR A 112 -9.01 11.36 -1.11
N TYR A 113 -10.10 10.72 -0.67
CA TYR A 113 -11.28 11.42 -0.16
C TYR A 113 -10.92 12.37 1.00
N LEU A 114 -10.12 11.90 1.97
CA LEU A 114 -9.69 12.71 3.11
C LEU A 114 -8.84 13.92 2.67
N ARG A 115 -7.92 13.73 1.72
CA ARG A 115 -7.11 14.82 1.17
C ARG A 115 -7.95 15.88 0.47
N GLU A 116 -8.93 15.45 -0.32
CA GLU A 116 -9.81 16.36 -1.07
C GLU A 116 -10.82 17.10 -0.19
N ASN A 117 -11.39 16.42 0.80
CA ASN A 117 -12.52 16.94 1.58
C ASN A 117 -12.12 17.51 2.95
N HIS A 118 -10.94 17.14 3.46
CA HIS A 118 -10.41 17.57 4.76
C HIS A 118 -8.94 18.02 4.67
N PRO A 119 -8.55 18.89 3.72
CA PRO A 119 -7.14 19.27 3.52
C PRO A 119 -6.53 20.00 4.74
N ASP A 120 -7.37 20.62 5.57
CA ASP A 120 -6.98 21.28 6.81
C ASP A 120 -6.45 20.30 7.87
N MET A 121 -6.77 19.00 7.77
CA MET A 121 -6.27 17.99 8.71
C MET A 121 -4.73 17.92 8.74
N PHE A 122 -4.07 18.22 7.61
CA PHE A 122 -2.61 18.17 7.52
C PHE A 122 -1.92 19.35 8.22
N LEU A 123 -2.67 20.41 8.54
CA LEU A 123 -2.18 21.55 9.33
C LEU A 123 -2.05 21.20 10.82
N ASP A 124 -2.87 20.26 11.30
CA ASP A 124 -2.79 19.73 12.66
C ASP A 124 -1.78 18.57 12.71
N GLU A 125 -0.75 18.71 13.53
CA GLU A 125 0.30 17.71 13.69
C GLU A 125 -0.25 16.36 14.16
N LYS A 126 -1.24 16.35 15.06
CA LYS A 126 -1.83 15.11 15.58
C LYS A 126 -2.60 14.37 14.50
N LYS A 127 -3.40 15.07 13.71
CA LYS A 127 -4.18 14.47 12.63
C LYS A 127 -3.28 13.99 11.49
N ARG A 128 -2.23 14.72 11.19
CA ARG A 128 -1.18 14.28 10.25
C ARG A 128 -0.50 13.00 10.73
N ASN A 129 -0.16 12.94 12.02
CA ASN A 129 0.44 11.74 12.61
C ASN A 129 -0.51 10.54 12.55
N HIS A 130 -1.78 10.74 12.93
CA HIS A 130 -2.83 9.72 12.87
C HIS A 130 -3.00 9.19 11.44
N PHE A 131 -3.11 10.08 10.46
CA PHE A 131 -3.21 9.70 9.04
C PHE A 131 -2.03 8.84 8.57
N ASN A 132 -0.81 9.17 8.98
CA ASN A 132 0.39 8.45 8.52
C ASN A 132 0.64 7.12 9.26
N ASN A 133 0.16 6.94 10.49
CA ASN A 133 0.58 5.82 11.36
C ASN A 133 -0.56 4.99 11.93
N ASP A 134 -1.75 5.58 12.14
CA ASP A 134 -2.78 5.00 13.01
C ASP A 134 -4.17 4.93 12.34
N MET A 135 -4.34 5.51 11.16
CA MET A 135 -5.64 5.56 10.49
C MET A 135 -5.95 4.33 9.65
N PHE A 136 -4.96 3.78 8.93
CA PHE A 136 -5.20 2.78 7.88
C PHE A 136 -4.77 1.38 8.30
N TYR A 137 -5.72 0.44 8.29
CA TYR A 137 -5.51 -0.97 8.58
C TYR A 137 -5.90 -1.85 7.39
N GLY A 138 -5.06 -2.83 7.08
CA GLY A 138 -5.30 -3.74 5.97
C GLY A 138 -4.91 -5.17 6.30
N ASN A 139 -5.77 -6.14 5.97
CA ASN A 139 -5.47 -7.56 6.10
C ASN A 139 -5.57 -8.27 4.75
N ASP A 140 -4.71 -9.25 4.53
CA ASP A 140 -4.79 -10.17 3.40
C ASP A 140 -4.07 -11.49 3.73
N MET A 141 -4.47 -12.57 3.06
CA MET A 141 -3.86 -13.89 3.16
C MET A 141 -2.78 -14.13 2.11
N ASP A 142 -2.65 -13.27 1.10
CA ASP A 142 -1.63 -13.34 0.07
C ASP A 142 -0.49 -12.36 0.37
N ARG A 143 0.70 -12.90 0.68
CA ARG A 143 1.92 -12.10 0.93
C ARG A 143 2.30 -11.20 -0.24
N THR A 144 2.00 -11.61 -1.47
CA THR A 144 2.24 -10.81 -2.67
C THR A 144 1.33 -9.60 -2.68
N MET A 145 0.05 -9.77 -2.33
CA MET A 145 -0.91 -8.67 -2.25
C MET A 145 -0.55 -7.70 -1.13
N LEU A 146 -0.16 -8.18 0.06
CA LEU A 146 0.30 -7.31 1.15
C LEU A 146 1.48 -6.43 0.72
N ARG A 147 2.44 -6.97 -0.03
CA ARG A 147 3.57 -6.18 -0.58
C ARG A 147 3.10 -5.14 -1.58
N ILE A 148 2.23 -5.54 -2.50
CA ILE A 148 1.68 -4.63 -3.52
C ILE A 148 0.88 -3.51 -2.84
N GLY A 149 0.01 -3.84 -1.89
CA GLY A 149 -0.81 -2.89 -1.13
C GLY A 149 0.03 -1.96 -0.26
N ALA A 150 1.04 -2.48 0.45
CA ALA A 150 1.94 -1.64 1.25
C ALA A 150 2.72 -0.64 0.38
N MET A 151 3.25 -1.09 -0.76
CA MET A 151 3.92 -0.19 -1.71
C MET A 151 2.94 0.82 -2.30
N ASN A 152 1.70 0.42 -2.57
CA ASN A 152 0.68 1.30 -3.10
C ASN A 152 0.36 2.45 -2.13
N MET A 153 0.13 2.12 -0.85
CA MET A 153 -0.10 3.10 0.21
C MET A 153 1.06 4.08 0.33
N LEU A 154 2.30 3.57 0.31
CA LEU A 154 3.50 4.39 0.38
C LEU A 154 3.62 5.36 -0.81
N LEU A 155 3.38 4.88 -2.03
CA LEU A 155 3.43 5.71 -3.24
C LEU A 155 2.34 6.78 -3.27
N HIS A 156 1.24 6.59 -2.55
CA HIS A 156 0.19 7.59 -2.36
C HIS A 156 0.37 8.38 -1.04
N GLY A 157 1.58 8.41 -0.48
CA GLY A 157 1.94 9.27 0.63
C GLY A 157 1.29 8.89 1.96
N VAL A 158 1.14 7.59 2.23
CA VAL A 158 0.86 7.05 3.58
C VAL A 158 2.09 6.29 4.06
N ASP A 159 2.77 6.86 5.07
CA ASP A 159 4.11 6.41 5.47
C ASP A 159 4.12 5.02 6.12
N ASN A 160 3.25 4.81 7.12
CA ASN A 160 3.26 3.62 7.98
C ASN A 160 1.86 3.00 8.12
N PRO A 161 1.27 2.46 7.05
CA PRO A 161 -0.03 1.78 7.14
C PRO A 161 0.08 0.48 7.95
N ASN A 162 -0.93 0.17 8.76
CA ASN A 162 -0.98 -1.04 9.58
C ASN A 162 -1.47 -2.25 8.77
N ILE A 163 -0.55 -2.89 8.05
CA ILE A 163 -0.86 -4.03 7.18
C ILE A 163 -0.46 -5.35 7.86
N SER A 164 -1.36 -6.33 7.89
CA SER A 164 -1.14 -7.63 8.55
C SER A 164 -1.47 -8.82 7.64
N TYR A 165 -0.57 -9.81 7.61
CA TYR A 165 -0.91 -11.14 7.10
C TYR A 165 -1.89 -11.81 8.07
N ARG A 166 -3.14 -11.96 7.65
CA ARG A 166 -4.20 -12.61 8.44
C ARG A 166 -5.17 -13.33 7.52
N ASP A 167 -5.61 -14.50 7.97
CA ASP A 167 -6.88 -15.05 7.51
C ASP A 167 -7.98 -14.40 8.34
N SER A 168 -8.67 -13.41 7.77
CA SER A 168 -9.68 -12.63 8.48
C SER A 168 -10.88 -13.45 8.98
N LEU A 169 -11.06 -14.68 8.52
CA LEU A 169 -12.13 -15.58 8.97
C LEU A 169 -11.63 -16.65 9.95
N SER A 170 -10.33 -16.70 10.25
CA SER A 170 -9.76 -17.70 11.16
C SER A 170 -10.17 -17.46 12.61
N GLU A 171 -10.73 -18.49 13.24
CA GLU A 171 -11.03 -18.53 14.69
C GLU A 171 -9.75 -18.49 15.56
N GLN A 172 -8.57 -18.66 14.95
CA GLN A 172 -7.28 -18.56 15.64
C GLN A 172 -6.77 -17.13 15.74
N ASN A 173 -7.43 -16.15 15.10
CA ASN A 173 -7.12 -14.76 15.33
C ASN A 173 -7.43 -14.43 16.78
N THR A 174 -6.41 -14.14 17.59
CA THR A 174 -6.62 -13.62 18.93
C THR A 174 -7.25 -12.24 18.82
N ASP A 175 -8.36 -12.04 19.54
CA ASP A 175 -8.96 -10.73 19.68
C ASP A 175 -7.91 -9.76 20.22
N ILE A 176 -7.69 -8.69 19.47
CA ILE A 176 -6.86 -7.59 19.93
C ILE A 176 -7.78 -6.65 20.71
N GLU A 177 -8.19 -7.09 21.89
CA GLU A 177 -9.20 -6.40 22.69
C GLU A 177 -8.69 -5.11 23.39
N ASN A 178 -7.43 -4.68 23.23
CA ASN A 178 -6.87 -3.57 24.00
C ASN A 178 -5.76 -2.75 23.30
N LEU A 179 -5.94 -2.33 22.04
CA LEU A 179 -4.95 -1.48 21.35
C LEU A 179 -5.45 -0.13 20.82
N TYR A 180 -6.68 0.28 21.16
CA TYR A 180 -7.25 1.58 20.76
C TYR A 180 -7.79 2.33 21.97
#